data_AF-A0A969KZW3-F1
#
_entry.id   AF-A0A969KZW3-F1
#
_cell.length_a   1.000
_cell.length_b   1.000
_cell.length_c   1.000
_cell.angle_alpha   90.00
_cell.angle_beta   90.00
_cell.angle_gamma   90.00
#
_symmetry.space_group_name_H-M   'P 1'
#
loop_
_entity.id
_entity.type
_entity.pdbx_description
1 polymer ?
#
loop_
_entity_poly.entity_id
_entity_poly.type
_entity_poly.pdbx_seq_one_letter_code
_entity_poly.pdbx_strand_id
1 'polypeptide(L)'
;MKVKALIAVIIIWLLAACQSQPISGADETESHYFVETGYTVQGDFWRFYNVYGGVESLGYPLTEELVVDGWTVQYFEKGRLERHPENEPAYRITVGWLGELLQRRRPPLPPELIPRADWDHRRYFPESGHTVSGDFLRYFDTYGGSVRFGLPISEPFLETGRLTQDFQSARFFWTPGNEPPVLLEDIGRVYWELSQRDSNFAGDKKKAE
;
A
#
# COMPACT_ATOMS: atom_id res chain seq x y z
N MET A 1 75.82 9.89 -17.16
CA MET A 1 75.32 8.62 -17.74
C MET A 1 75.19 7.57 -16.64
N LYS A 2 73.95 7.15 -16.35
CA LYS A 2 73.45 5.87 -15.75
C LYS A 2 74.02 5.44 -14.37
N VAL A 3 73.30 5.70 -13.26
CA VAL A 3 72.22 4.90 -12.60
C VAL A 3 72.76 3.73 -11.76
N LYS A 4 72.46 3.73 -10.45
CA LYS A 4 71.86 2.62 -9.67
C LYS A 4 71.75 3.02 -8.19
N ALA A 5 70.62 3.61 -7.80
CA ALA A 5 70.21 3.70 -6.40
C ALA A 5 69.06 2.71 -6.19
N LEU A 6 69.26 1.80 -5.24
CA LEU A 6 68.34 0.75 -4.82
C LEU A 6 67.22 1.41 -4.02
N ILE A 7 66.00 1.49 -4.56
CA ILE A 7 64.82 1.97 -3.82
C ILE A 7 64.09 0.73 -3.29
N ALA A 8 64.14 0.56 -1.97
CA ALA A 8 63.38 -0.45 -1.25
C ALA A 8 61.88 -0.11 -1.30
N VAL A 9 61.11 -1.08 -1.76
CA VAL A 9 59.65 -1.07 -1.87
C VAL A 9 59.05 -1.21 -0.47
N ILE A 10 58.31 -0.20 -0.01
CA ILE A 10 57.40 -0.32 1.15
C ILE A 10 56.01 0.02 0.64
N ILE A 11 55.29 -1.01 0.16
CA ILE A 11 53.87 -0.93 -0.18
C ILE A 11 53.11 -1.18 1.13
N ILE A 12 52.69 -0.10 1.79
CA ILE A 12 51.74 -0.16 2.90
C ILE A 12 50.35 -0.39 2.29
N TRP A 13 49.86 -1.61 2.43
CA TRP A 13 48.47 -1.97 2.15
C TRP A 13 47.57 -1.31 3.21
N LEU A 14 46.91 -0.21 2.84
CA LEU A 14 45.75 0.29 3.58
C LEU A 14 44.57 -0.64 3.29
N LEU A 15 44.43 -1.71 4.07
CA LEU A 15 43.17 -2.42 4.23
C LEU A 15 42.23 -1.50 5.02
N ALA A 16 41.52 -0.63 4.31
CA ALA A 16 40.29 -0.07 4.83
C ALA A 16 39.28 -1.22 4.93
N ALA A 17 39.29 -1.92 6.06
CA ALA A 17 38.20 -2.80 6.44
C ALA A 17 36.95 -1.92 6.57
N CYS A 18 36.14 -1.87 5.51
CA CYS A 18 34.76 -1.44 5.61
C CYS A 18 34.07 -2.49 6.48
N GLN A 19 34.14 -2.30 7.80
CA GLN A 19 33.31 -3.07 8.72
C GLN A 19 31.88 -2.59 8.48
N SER A 20 31.14 -3.35 7.69
CA SER A 20 29.69 -3.32 7.71
C SER A 20 29.27 -3.69 9.13
N GLN A 21 28.96 -2.67 9.93
CA GLN A 21 28.24 -2.87 11.18
C GLN A 21 26.91 -3.55 10.79
N PRO A 22 26.58 -4.72 11.34
CA PRO A 22 25.24 -5.25 11.18
C PRO A 22 24.27 -4.24 11.82
N ILE A 23 23.26 -3.80 11.08
CA ILE A 23 22.13 -3.06 11.65
C ILE A 23 21.44 -4.05 12.59
N SER A 24 21.79 -3.96 13.88
CA SER A 24 21.22 -4.76 14.95
C SER A 24 19.87 -4.20 15.32
N GLY A 25 18.81 -5.00 15.17
CA GLY A 25 17.51 -4.82 15.80
C GLY A 25 16.60 -3.78 15.15
N ALA A 26 15.52 -4.26 14.51
CA ALA A 26 14.31 -3.47 14.38
C ALA A 26 13.87 -3.09 15.81
N ASP A 27 13.88 -1.80 16.13
CA ASP A 27 13.41 -1.31 17.42
C ASP A 27 11.89 -1.56 17.48
N GLU A 28 11.49 -2.64 18.15
CA GLU A 28 10.08 -3.00 18.40
C GLU A 28 9.37 -1.98 19.32
N THR A 29 10.06 -0.93 19.76
CA THR A 29 9.58 0.02 20.77
C THR A 29 8.73 1.16 20.23
N GLU A 30 8.74 1.43 18.92
CA GLU A 30 7.90 2.48 18.37
C GLU A 30 6.43 2.07 18.32
N SER A 31 5.58 2.78 19.05
CA SER A 31 4.14 2.53 19.09
C SER A 31 3.36 3.84 19.26
N HIS A 32 2.11 3.84 18.81
CA HIS A 32 1.20 4.96 18.96
C HIS A 32 -0.22 4.49 19.25
N TYR A 33 -0.77 4.97 20.36
CA TYR A 33 -2.13 4.71 20.77
C TYR A 33 -3.07 5.81 20.25
N PHE A 34 -4.12 5.40 19.54
CA PHE A 34 -5.15 6.30 19.03
C PHE A 34 -6.32 6.36 20.01
N VAL A 35 -6.51 7.52 20.65
CA VAL A 35 -7.58 7.70 21.65
C VAL A 35 -8.97 7.62 21.02
N GLU A 36 -9.09 7.95 19.74
CA GLU A 36 -10.32 7.98 18.97
C GLU A 36 -10.91 6.58 18.76
N THR A 37 -10.07 5.55 18.69
CA THR A 37 -10.50 4.17 18.43
C THR A 37 -10.09 3.18 19.51
N GLY A 38 -9.17 3.56 20.39
CA GLY A 38 -8.68 2.70 21.47
C GLY A 38 -7.68 1.64 21.03
N TYR A 39 -7.11 1.75 19.83
CA TYR A 39 -6.17 0.78 19.27
C TYR A 39 -4.76 1.35 19.13
N THR A 40 -3.77 0.45 19.20
CA THR A 40 -2.36 0.80 19.03
C THR A 40 -1.85 0.37 17.66
N VAL A 41 -1.03 1.20 17.03
CA VAL A 41 -0.23 0.81 15.86
C VAL A 41 1.23 0.80 16.30
N GLN A 42 1.96 -0.29 16.03
CA GLN A 42 3.30 -0.50 16.59
C GLN A 42 4.31 -1.07 15.58
N GLY A 43 5.59 -1.01 15.94
CA GLY A 43 6.70 -1.60 15.20
C GLY A 43 6.75 -1.20 13.72
N ASP A 44 6.94 -2.19 12.85
CA ASP A 44 7.00 -1.97 11.39
C ASP A 44 5.70 -1.37 10.83
N PHE A 45 4.53 -1.70 11.40
CA PHE A 45 3.26 -1.12 10.97
C PHE A 45 3.19 0.36 11.28
N TRP A 46 3.65 0.80 12.47
CA TRP A 46 3.68 2.22 12.81
C TRP A 46 4.62 3.01 11.90
N ARG A 47 5.81 2.48 11.65
CA ARG A 47 6.78 3.08 10.73
C ARG A 47 6.22 3.22 9.32
N PHE A 48 5.62 2.14 8.80
CA PHE A 48 4.98 2.18 7.48
C PHE A 48 3.82 3.17 7.46
N TYR A 49 2.91 3.10 8.44
CA TYR A 49 1.73 3.95 8.55
C TYR A 49 2.08 5.44 8.50
N ASN A 50 3.11 5.88 9.23
CA ASN A 50 3.57 7.27 9.22
C ASN A 50 4.11 7.71 7.86
N VAL A 51 4.98 6.91 7.25
CA VAL A 51 5.57 7.22 5.94
C VAL A 51 4.50 7.20 4.84
N TYR A 52 3.50 6.34 4.99
CA TYR A 52 2.38 6.19 4.07
C TYR A 52 1.34 7.30 4.20
N GLY A 53 1.51 8.25 5.13
CA GLY A 53 0.65 9.44 5.29
C GLY A 53 -0.45 9.28 6.35
N GLY A 54 -0.33 8.31 7.24
CA GLY A 54 -1.09 8.18 8.48
C GLY A 54 -2.62 8.24 8.31
N VAL A 55 -3.28 9.00 9.19
CA VAL A 55 -4.76 9.11 9.25
C VAL A 55 -5.35 9.64 7.95
N GLU A 56 -4.68 10.60 7.30
CA GLU A 56 -5.12 11.11 6.00
C GLU A 56 -5.12 9.99 4.95
N SER A 57 -4.22 9.02 5.11
CA SER A 57 -4.00 7.99 4.10
C SER A 57 -4.76 6.70 4.29
N LEU A 58 -4.68 6.13 5.49
CA LEU A 58 -5.31 4.86 5.88
C LEU A 58 -6.48 5.06 6.85
N GLY A 59 -6.66 6.25 7.41
CA GLY A 59 -7.62 6.50 8.48
C GLY A 59 -7.20 5.88 9.80
N TYR A 60 -8.07 5.97 10.81
CA TYR A 60 -7.77 5.44 12.14
C TYR A 60 -7.71 3.90 12.15
N PRO A 61 -6.94 3.29 13.07
CA PRO A 61 -6.95 1.84 13.24
C PRO A 61 -8.31 1.36 13.75
N LEU A 62 -8.74 0.19 13.26
CA LEU A 62 -10.00 -0.47 13.61
C LEU A 62 -9.80 -1.72 14.48
N THR A 63 -8.56 -2.18 14.59
CA THR A 63 -8.17 -3.40 15.31
C THR A 63 -6.79 -3.23 15.92
N GLU A 64 -6.43 -4.10 16.85
CA GLU A 64 -5.02 -4.46 17.10
C GLU A 64 -4.44 -5.27 15.92
N GLU A 65 -3.16 -5.62 16.00
CA GLU A 65 -2.57 -6.62 15.08
C GLU A 65 -3.25 -7.99 15.27
N LEU A 66 -3.63 -8.62 14.17
CA LEU A 66 -4.31 -9.91 14.09
C LEU A 66 -3.49 -10.88 13.23
N VAL A 67 -3.73 -12.19 13.38
CA VAL A 67 -3.23 -13.19 12.43
C VAL A 67 -4.37 -13.64 11.52
N VAL A 68 -4.22 -13.44 10.22
CA VAL A 68 -5.19 -13.82 9.18
C VAL A 68 -4.45 -14.57 8.09
N ASP A 69 -4.88 -15.79 7.77
CA ASP A 69 -4.27 -16.65 6.75
C ASP A 69 -2.75 -16.82 6.88
N GLY A 70 -2.23 -16.76 8.12
CA GLY A 70 -0.80 -16.90 8.43
C GLY A 70 0.01 -15.61 8.40
N TRP A 71 -0.59 -14.48 8.02
CA TRP A 71 0.05 -13.16 8.02
C TRP A 71 -0.40 -12.33 9.22
N THR A 72 0.50 -11.48 9.72
CA THR A 72 0.13 -10.42 10.66
C THR A 72 -0.54 -9.29 9.90
N VAL A 73 -1.71 -8.84 10.37
CA VAL A 73 -2.59 -7.92 9.68
C VAL A 73 -3.18 -6.90 10.65
N GLN A 74 -3.31 -5.64 10.26
CA GLN A 74 -4.07 -4.65 11.01
C GLN A 74 -5.01 -3.89 10.08
N TYR A 75 -6.27 -3.72 10.49
CA TYR A 75 -7.29 -3.00 9.73
C TYR A 75 -7.34 -1.53 10.15
N PHE A 76 -7.52 -0.68 9.16
CA PHE A 76 -7.73 0.77 9.29
C PHE A 76 -9.01 1.15 8.55
N GLU A 77 -9.49 2.38 8.71
CA GLU A 77 -10.74 2.80 8.05
C GLU A 77 -10.69 2.63 6.53
N LYS A 78 -9.62 3.11 5.90
CA LYS A 78 -9.46 3.17 4.43
C LYS A 78 -8.50 2.10 3.88
N GLY A 79 -8.10 1.12 4.68
CA GLY A 79 -7.15 0.11 4.24
C GLY A 79 -6.85 -0.98 5.25
N ARG A 80 -5.91 -1.85 4.88
CA ARG A 80 -5.38 -2.94 5.71
C ARG A 80 -3.89 -3.00 5.49
N LEU A 81 -3.10 -3.12 6.55
CA LEU A 81 -1.67 -3.44 6.45
C LEU A 81 -1.44 -4.92 6.65
N GLU A 82 -0.50 -5.47 5.91
CA GLU A 82 -0.12 -6.87 5.93
C GLU A 82 1.39 -7.00 6.07
N ARG A 83 1.85 -7.91 6.94
CA ARG A 83 3.26 -8.26 7.10
C ARG A 83 3.55 -9.59 6.41
N HIS A 84 4.35 -9.52 5.35
CA HIS A 84 4.83 -10.63 4.53
C HIS A 84 6.32 -10.90 4.84
N PRO A 85 6.65 -11.72 5.85
CA PRO A 85 8.03 -11.97 6.28
C PRO A 85 8.92 -12.59 5.20
N GLU A 86 8.33 -13.24 4.21
CA GLU A 86 8.97 -13.81 3.03
C GLU A 86 9.56 -12.76 2.09
N ASN A 87 9.09 -11.50 2.16
CA ASN A 87 9.63 -10.41 1.37
C ASN A 87 10.94 -9.88 1.96
N GLU A 88 11.74 -9.26 1.09
CA GLU A 88 12.90 -8.46 1.51
C GLU A 88 12.49 -7.42 2.56
N PRO A 89 13.34 -7.11 3.56
CA PRO A 89 12.97 -6.25 4.69
C PRO A 89 12.27 -4.94 4.31
N ALA A 90 12.67 -4.30 3.21
CA ALA A 90 12.10 -3.05 2.73
C ALA A 90 10.66 -3.17 2.18
N TYR A 91 10.18 -4.38 1.88
CA TYR A 91 8.89 -4.65 1.23
C TYR A 91 7.99 -5.60 2.04
N ARG A 92 8.32 -5.83 3.32
CA ARG A 92 7.53 -6.72 4.19
C ARG A 92 6.17 -6.16 4.52
N ILE A 93 6.04 -4.84 4.65
CA ILE A 93 4.76 -4.21 4.95
C ILE A 93 4.12 -3.74 3.66
N THR A 94 2.90 -4.21 3.40
CA THR A 94 2.15 -3.88 2.19
C THR A 94 0.73 -3.45 2.55
N VAL A 95 0.08 -2.74 1.63
CA VAL A 95 -1.35 -2.43 1.74
C VAL A 95 -2.16 -3.51 1.04
N GLY A 96 -3.03 -4.14 1.81
CA GLY A 96 -3.87 -5.23 1.35
C GLY A 96 -4.84 -4.83 0.26
N TRP A 97 -5.03 -5.73 -0.70
CA TRP A 97 -5.91 -5.53 -1.85
C TRP A 97 -7.39 -5.76 -1.49
N LEU A 98 -7.93 -4.90 -0.63
CA LEU A 98 -9.30 -5.04 -0.13
C LEU A 98 -10.37 -4.97 -1.25
N GLY A 99 -10.12 -4.29 -2.35
CA GLY A 99 -11.01 -4.29 -3.52
C GLY A 99 -11.10 -5.67 -4.18
N GLU A 100 -9.98 -6.40 -4.23
CA GLU A 100 -9.94 -7.79 -4.72
C GLU A 100 -10.59 -8.75 -3.74
N LEU A 101 -10.31 -8.59 -2.44
CA LEU A 101 -10.90 -9.42 -1.38
C LEU A 101 -12.43 -9.23 -1.28
N LEU A 102 -12.92 -8.03 -1.59
CA LEU A 102 -14.35 -7.73 -1.73
C LEU A 102 -14.94 -8.17 -3.08
N GLN A 103 -14.16 -8.81 -3.95
CA GLN A 103 -14.57 -9.31 -5.28
C GLN A 103 -15.17 -8.21 -6.17
N ARG A 104 -14.60 -7.00 -6.13
CA ARG A 104 -15.13 -5.85 -6.88
C ARG A 104 -14.59 -5.71 -8.31
N ARG A 105 -13.66 -6.58 -8.70
CA ARG A 105 -13.07 -6.59 -10.05
C ARG A 105 -14.16 -6.75 -11.11
N ARG A 106 -14.11 -5.89 -12.12
CA ARG A 106 -14.99 -5.92 -13.30
C ARG A 106 -14.20 -6.37 -14.53
N PRO A 107 -14.88 -6.79 -15.62
CA PRO A 107 -14.19 -7.13 -16.86
C PRO A 107 -13.32 -5.96 -17.38
N PRO A 108 -12.11 -6.24 -17.89
CA PRO A 108 -11.25 -5.23 -18.48
C PRO A 108 -11.87 -4.64 -19.75
N LEU A 109 -11.32 -3.51 -20.22
CA LEU A 109 -11.69 -2.97 -21.52
C LEU A 109 -11.42 -4.00 -22.63
N PRO A 110 -12.37 -4.19 -23.55
CA PRO A 110 -12.10 -4.97 -24.74
C PRO A 110 -11.06 -4.24 -25.62
N PRO A 111 -10.24 -4.95 -26.42
CA PRO A 111 -9.16 -4.36 -27.19
C PRO A 111 -9.56 -3.18 -28.07
N GLU A 112 -10.79 -3.20 -28.59
CA GLU A 112 -11.32 -2.18 -29.50
C GLU A 112 -11.62 -0.85 -28.79
N LEU A 113 -11.70 -0.85 -27.45
CA LEU A 113 -11.96 0.32 -26.62
C LEU A 113 -10.71 0.83 -25.88
N ILE A 114 -9.55 0.22 -26.09
CA ILE A 114 -8.30 0.69 -25.50
C ILE A 114 -7.96 2.07 -26.10
N PRO A 115 -7.76 3.12 -25.28
CA PRO A 115 -7.47 4.46 -25.78
C PRO A 115 -6.07 4.54 -26.41
N ARG A 116 -5.91 5.43 -27.39
CA ARG A 116 -4.60 5.77 -27.95
C ARG A 116 -3.78 6.57 -26.94
N ALA A 117 -2.45 6.51 -27.07
CA ALA A 117 -1.48 7.03 -26.09
C ALA A 117 -1.49 8.56 -25.86
N ASP A 118 -2.38 9.30 -26.53
CA ASP A 118 -2.48 10.76 -26.55
C ASP A 118 -3.89 11.29 -26.21
N TRP A 119 -4.80 10.42 -25.74
CA TRP A 119 -6.17 10.80 -25.44
C TRP A 119 -6.37 11.31 -24.00
N ASP A 120 -6.75 12.59 -23.92
CA ASP A 120 -7.61 13.23 -22.90
C ASP A 120 -7.46 12.73 -21.45
N HIS A 121 -6.38 13.14 -20.76
CA HIS A 121 -6.22 12.97 -19.32
C HIS A 121 -6.63 11.57 -18.81
N ARG A 122 -6.40 10.55 -19.64
CA ARG A 122 -6.79 9.16 -19.42
C ARG A 122 -5.55 8.30 -19.56
N ARG A 123 -5.32 7.44 -18.58
CA ARG A 123 -4.22 6.47 -18.57
C ARG A 123 -4.79 5.07 -18.64
N TYR A 124 -4.32 4.28 -19.60
CA TYR A 124 -4.57 2.85 -19.66
C TYR A 124 -3.50 2.10 -18.85
N PHE A 125 -3.93 1.14 -18.04
CA PHE A 125 -3.10 0.28 -17.22
C PHE A 125 -3.14 -1.13 -17.83
N PRO A 126 -2.16 -1.51 -18.68
CA PRO A 126 -2.19 -2.80 -19.39
C PRO A 126 -2.14 -4.00 -18.45
N GLU A 127 -1.60 -3.85 -17.23
CA GLU A 127 -1.50 -4.90 -16.22
C GLU A 127 -2.87 -5.34 -15.69
N SER A 128 -3.84 -4.42 -15.62
CA SER A 128 -5.19 -4.72 -15.17
C SER A 128 -6.25 -4.62 -16.27
N GLY A 129 -5.92 -4.02 -17.42
CA GLY A 129 -6.82 -3.83 -18.55
C GLY A 129 -7.83 -2.70 -18.35
N HIS A 130 -7.56 -1.74 -17.46
CA HIS A 130 -8.48 -0.67 -17.11
C HIS A 130 -7.89 0.73 -17.33
N THR A 131 -8.76 1.74 -17.40
CA THR A 131 -8.34 3.15 -17.49
C THR A 131 -8.69 3.96 -16.26
N VAL A 132 -7.92 5.01 -15.99
CA VAL A 132 -8.27 6.05 -15.02
C VAL A 132 -8.21 7.40 -15.74
N SER A 133 -9.19 8.28 -15.51
CA SER A 133 -9.25 9.58 -16.20
C SER A 133 -9.73 10.73 -15.32
N GLY A 134 -9.49 11.96 -15.77
CA GLY A 134 -10.05 13.19 -15.16
C GLY A 134 -9.64 13.38 -13.71
N ASP A 135 -10.59 13.77 -12.86
CA ASP A 135 -10.35 13.99 -11.43
C ASP A 135 -9.82 12.75 -10.70
N PHE A 136 -10.25 11.55 -11.10
CA PHE A 136 -9.71 10.31 -10.54
C PHE A 136 -8.25 10.12 -10.90
N LEU A 137 -7.84 10.39 -12.15
CA LEU A 137 -6.42 10.26 -12.54
C LEU A 137 -5.56 11.29 -11.82
N ARG A 138 -6.02 12.54 -11.75
CA ARG A 138 -5.31 13.60 -11.04
C ARG A 138 -5.16 13.28 -9.55
N TYR A 139 -6.23 12.81 -8.90
CA TYR A 139 -6.16 12.36 -7.51
C TYR A 139 -5.22 11.17 -7.34
N PHE A 140 -5.35 10.15 -8.20
CA PHE A 140 -4.47 8.98 -8.19
C PHE A 140 -3.00 9.39 -8.26
N ASP A 141 -2.62 10.23 -9.23
CA ASP A 141 -1.23 10.69 -9.39
C ASP A 141 -0.74 11.55 -8.23
N THR A 142 -1.61 12.41 -7.68
CA THR A 142 -1.26 13.31 -6.57
C THR A 142 -1.03 12.57 -5.26
N TYR A 143 -1.83 11.53 -4.98
CA TYR A 143 -1.91 10.92 -3.65
C TYR A 143 -1.17 9.58 -3.52
N GLY A 144 -0.33 9.20 -4.48
CA GLY A 144 0.58 8.04 -4.35
C GLY A 144 0.36 6.93 -5.38
N GLY A 145 -0.56 7.12 -6.33
CA GLY A 145 -0.73 6.25 -7.49
C GLY A 145 -0.90 4.77 -7.14
N SER A 146 -0.26 3.91 -7.93
CA SER A 146 -0.37 2.46 -7.78
C SER A 146 0.26 1.94 -6.50
N VAL A 147 1.25 2.66 -5.94
CA VAL A 147 1.82 2.33 -4.63
C VAL A 147 0.75 2.44 -3.55
N ARG A 148 -0.16 3.41 -3.67
CA ARG A 148 -1.19 3.62 -2.67
C ARG A 148 -2.49 2.84 -2.90
N PHE A 149 -2.98 2.89 -4.13
CA PHE A 149 -4.31 2.42 -4.47
C PHE A 149 -4.31 1.05 -5.16
N GLY A 150 -3.13 0.58 -5.58
CA GLY A 150 -3.00 -0.53 -6.52
C GLY A 150 -3.50 -0.15 -7.91
N LEU A 151 -3.66 -1.16 -8.76
CA LEU A 151 -4.16 -0.97 -10.12
C LEU A 151 -5.68 -0.73 -10.12
N PRO A 152 -6.23 0.00 -11.10
CA PRO A 152 -7.69 0.03 -11.32
C PRO A 152 -8.18 -1.38 -11.64
N ILE A 153 -9.31 -1.78 -11.05
CA ILE A 153 -9.96 -3.09 -11.28
C ILE A 153 -11.37 -2.94 -11.88
N SER A 154 -11.69 -1.73 -12.34
CA SER A 154 -12.94 -1.40 -13.02
C SER A 154 -12.76 -0.14 -13.88
N GLU A 155 -13.60 0.00 -14.90
CA GLU A 155 -13.87 1.33 -15.48
C GLU A 155 -14.81 2.13 -14.56
N PRO A 156 -14.82 3.47 -14.61
CA PRO A 156 -15.78 4.28 -13.85
C PRO A 156 -17.24 3.87 -14.13
N PHE A 157 -18.04 3.75 -13.06
CA PHE A 157 -19.44 3.36 -13.12
C PHE A 157 -20.28 4.16 -12.10
N LEU A 158 -21.60 4.18 -12.28
CA LEU A 158 -22.50 4.77 -11.29
C LEU A 158 -22.84 3.75 -10.21
N GLU A 159 -22.53 4.06 -8.95
CA GLU A 159 -22.92 3.32 -7.76
C GLU A 159 -23.79 4.24 -6.90
N THR A 160 -25.05 3.88 -6.66
CA THR A 160 -26.00 4.69 -5.86
C THR A 160 -26.09 6.16 -6.30
N GLY A 161 -25.97 6.43 -7.60
CA GLY A 161 -26.01 7.80 -8.16
C GLY A 161 -24.69 8.57 -8.10
N ARG A 162 -23.60 7.95 -7.66
CA ARG A 162 -22.27 8.56 -7.60
C ARG A 162 -21.30 7.88 -8.57
N LEU A 163 -20.59 8.66 -9.36
CA LEU A 163 -19.52 8.13 -10.20
C LEU A 163 -18.41 7.55 -9.31
N THR A 164 -18.08 6.29 -9.56
CA THR A 164 -17.27 5.44 -8.69
C THR A 164 -16.27 4.67 -9.53
N GLN A 165 -15.09 4.42 -8.98
CA GLN A 165 -14.12 3.53 -9.58
C GLN A 165 -13.43 2.68 -8.51
N ASP A 166 -13.37 1.37 -8.74
CA ASP A 166 -12.67 0.40 -7.89
C ASP A 166 -11.22 0.20 -8.33
N PHE A 167 -10.35 0.11 -7.32
CA PHE A 167 -8.93 -0.22 -7.40
C PHE A 167 -8.65 -1.43 -6.51
N GLN A 168 -7.46 -2.04 -6.63
CA GLN A 168 -7.09 -3.19 -5.82
C GLN A 168 -7.19 -2.91 -4.31
N SER A 169 -6.77 -1.72 -3.86
CA SER A 169 -6.73 -1.37 -2.43
C SER A 169 -7.72 -0.26 -2.02
N ALA A 170 -8.51 0.28 -2.94
CA ALA A 170 -9.38 1.42 -2.66
C ALA A 170 -10.62 1.49 -3.56
N ARG A 171 -11.61 2.27 -3.15
CA ARG A 171 -12.71 2.73 -3.99
C ARG A 171 -12.78 4.25 -3.98
N PHE A 172 -12.82 4.84 -5.16
CA PHE A 172 -12.92 6.28 -5.35
C PHE A 172 -14.37 6.67 -5.64
N PHE A 173 -14.76 7.81 -5.09
CA PHE A 173 -16.04 8.45 -5.32
C PHE A 173 -15.84 9.86 -5.83
N TRP A 174 -16.47 10.20 -6.95
CA TRP A 174 -16.41 11.55 -7.48
C TRP A 174 -17.33 12.46 -6.69
N THR A 175 -16.78 13.56 -6.17
CA THR A 175 -17.50 14.55 -5.37
C THR A 175 -17.21 15.94 -5.91
N PRO A 176 -17.87 16.34 -7.01
CA PRO A 176 -17.64 17.65 -7.60
C PRO A 176 -17.99 18.76 -6.60
N GLY A 177 -17.11 19.74 -6.45
CA GLY A 177 -17.24 20.84 -5.49
C GLY A 177 -16.46 20.65 -4.18
N ASN A 178 -15.93 19.45 -3.92
CA ASN A 178 -15.00 19.22 -2.83
C ASN A 178 -13.56 19.48 -3.27
N GLU A 179 -12.68 19.79 -2.32
CA GLU A 179 -11.24 19.83 -2.52
C GLU A 179 -10.57 18.85 -1.55
N PRO A 180 -10.00 17.72 -2.03
CA PRO A 180 -10.02 17.25 -3.42
C PRO A 180 -11.41 16.74 -3.88
N PRO A 181 -11.70 16.71 -5.20
CA PRO A 181 -13.00 16.28 -5.71
C PRO A 181 -13.16 14.74 -5.78
N VAL A 182 -12.42 14.04 -4.93
CA VAL A 182 -12.44 12.58 -4.80
C VAL A 182 -12.44 12.22 -3.33
N LEU A 183 -13.39 11.39 -2.93
CA LEU A 183 -13.42 10.76 -1.61
C LEU A 183 -13.08 9.28 -1.74
N LEU A 184 -12.40 8.76 -0.72
CA LEU A 184 -12.18 7.33 -0.57
C LEU A 184 -13.34 6.71 0.21
N GLU A 185 -13.72 5.49 -0.15
CA GLU A 185 -14.48 4.65 0.76
C GLU A 185 -13.63 4.27 1.97
N ASP A 186 -14.27 4.11 3.14
CA ASP A 186 -13.69 3.42 4.29
C ASP A 186 -13.70 1.90 4.03
N ILE A 187 -12.98 1.49 2.99
CA ILE A 187 -12.99 0.11 2.47
C ILE A 187 -12.48 -0.91 3.51
N GLY A 188 -11.58 -0.50 4.41
CA GLY A 188 -11.10 -1.33 5.51
C GLY A 188 -12.19 -1.56 6.55
N ARG A 189 -12.99 -0.53 6.86
CA ARG A 189 -14.20 -0.68 7.70
C ARG A 189 -15.22 -1.61 7.05
N VAL A 190 -15.52 -1.41 5.76
CA VAL A 190 -16.46 -2.25 5.00
C VAL A 190 -16.05 -3.72 5.05
N TYR A 191 -14.79 -4.02 4.73
CA TYR A 191 -14.31 -5.41 4.78
C TYR A 191 -14.32 -5.98 6.19
N TRP A 192 -13.82 -5.23 7.17
CA TRP A 192 -13.78 -5.68 8.56
C TRP A 192 -15.17 -6.04 9.06
N GLU A 193 -16.16 -5.19 8.89
CA GLU A 193 -17.54 -5.43 9.34
C GLU A 193 -18.16 -6.67 8.69
N LEU A 194 -17.92 -6.90 7.39
CA LEU A 194 -18.36 -8.11 6.69
C LEU A 194 -17.68 -9.37 7.27
N SER A 195 -16.38 -9.30 7.51
CA SER A 195 -15.59 -10.39 8.09
C SER A 195 -16.00 -10.76 9.53
N GLN A 196 -16.67 -9.83 10.25
CA GLN A 196 -17.20 -10.09 11.59
C GLN A 196 -18.59 -10.76 11.55
N ARG A 197 -19.37 -10.53 10.49
CA ARG A 197 -20.73 -11.08 10.35
C ARG A 197 -20.71 -12.51 9.85
N ASP A 198 -19.79 -12.82 8.96
CA ASP A 198 -19.74 -14.10 8.27
C ASP A 198 -18.49 -14.88 8.66
N SER A 199 -18.67 -15.95 9.43
CA SER A 199 -17.58 -16.89 9.78
C SER A 199 -16.96 -17.57 8.56
N ASN A 200 -17.65 -17.56 7.41
CA ASN A 200 -17.19 -18.11 6.14
C ASN A 200 -16.54 -17.04 5.22
N PHE A 201 -16.61 -15.75 5.58
CA PHE A 201 -16.07 -14.64 4.78
C PHE A 201 -14.64 -14.27 5.21
N ALA A 202 -14.34 -14.45 6.51
CA ALA A 202 -13.00 -14.37 7.03
C ALA A 202 -12.37 -15.76 7.00
N GLY A 203 -11.40 -16.00 6.12
CA GLY A 203 -10.55 -17.19 6.18
C GLY A 203 -10.13 -17.46 7.63
N ASP A 204 -10.54 -18.63 8.12
CA ASP A 204 -10.34 -19.24 9.44
C ASP A 204 -9.66 -18.35 10.51
N LYS A 205 -10.47 -17.72 11.36
CA LYS A 205 -10.01 -17.05 12.59
C LYS A 205 -9.57 -18.10 13.61
N LYS A 206 -8.33 -18.57 13.52
CA LYS A 206 -7.70 -19.26 14.68
C LYS A 206 -7.32 -18.21 15.72
N LYS A 207 -8.15 -18.14 16.76
CA LYS A 207 -7.89 -17.40 18.00
C LYS A 207 -6.52 -17.80 18.56
N ALA A 208 -5.65 -16.81 18.79
CA ALA A 208 -4.63 -16.93 19.81
C ALA A 208 -5.35 -16.71 21.16
N GLU A 209 -5.59 -17.80 21.87
CA GLU A 209 -5.81 -17.80 23.32
C GLU A 209 -4.46 -17.87 24.05
#